data_AF-A0A355Q6Y1-F1
#
_entry.id   AF-A0A355Q6Y1-F1
#
_cell.length_a   1.000
_cell.length_b   1.000
_cell.length_c   1.000
_cell.angle_alpha   90.00
_cell.angle_beta   90.00
_cell.angle_gamma   90.00
#
_symmetry.space_group_name_H-M   'P 1'
#
loop_
_entity.id
_entity.type
_entity.pdbx_description
1 polymer ?
#
loop_
_entity_poly.entity_id
_entity_poly.type
_entity_poly.pdbx_seq_one_letter_code
_entity_poly.pdbx_strand_id
1 'polypeptide(L)'
;MDYALLHKSLWTVLGWQIQVAGEINARSLANFPMQANGAEMLRIACILMTEAGIRVCAPVHDAVLIEAPLEELDDRVQQAQELIREASRQILGDFELTTDADIYRYPDRYRDEERGGAFWDKVMSLLPDPDVD
;
A
#
# COMPACT_ATOMS: atom_id res chain seq x y z
N MET A 1 1.28 18.19 -18.90
CA MET A 1 0.66 19.36 -18.24
C MET A 1 -0.28 20.10 -19.20
N ASP A 2 0.20 20.40 -20.42
CA ASP A 2 -0.58 21.14 -21.44
C ASP A 2 -1.92 20.48 -21.81
N TYR A 3 -1.97 19.14 -21.89
CA TYR A 3 -3.22 18.41 -22.14
C TYR A 3 -4.27 18.65 -21.04
N ALA A 4 -3.86 18.62 -19.76
CA ALA A 4 -4.75 18.82 -18.62
C ALA A 4 -5.32 20.25 -18.58
N LEU A 5 -4.50 21.24 -18.95
CA LEU A 5 -4.92 22.64 -19.02
C LEU A 5 -5.88 22.91 -20.18
N LEU A 6 -5.71 22.19 -21.29
CA LEU A 6 -6.55 22.32 -22.48
C LEU A 6 -7.88 21.56 -22.36
N HIS A 7 -7.85 20.33 -21.83
CA HIS A 7 -9.01 19.43 -21.78
C HIS A 7 -9.70 19.37 -20.41
N LYS A 8 -9.12 20.01 -19.39
CA LYS A 8 -9.62 20.03 -18.00
C LYS A 8 -9.85 18.64 -17.38
N SER A 9 -9.16 17.62 -17.87
CA SER A 9 -9.24 16.26 -17.35
C SER A 9 -7.87 15.59 -17.34
N LEU A 10 -7.71 14.68 -16.39
CA LEU A 10 -6.59 13.74 -16.28
C LEU A 10 -7.14 12.37 -15.91
N TRP A 11 -6.51 11.32 -16.40
CA TRP A 11 -6.88 9.94 -16.08
C TRP A 11 -5.66 9.07 -15.80
N THR A 12 -5.90 7.97 -15.11
CA THR A 12 -4.95 6.88 -14.87
C THR A 12 -5.00 5.84 -15.99
N VAL A 13 -4.09 4.86 -15.95
CA VAL A 13 -4.00 3.76 -16.93
C VAL A 13 -5.30 2.95 -16.99
N LEU A 14 -5.98 2.71 -15.86
CA LEU A 14 -7.26 2.02 -15.84
C LEU A 14 -8.48 2.95 -15.97
N GLY A 15 -8.26 4.23 -16.30
CA GLY A 15 -9.32 5.17 -16.67
C GLY A 15 -9.99 5.91 -15.52
N TRP A 16 -9.46 5.86 -14.29
CA TRP A 16 -9.93 6.72 -13.21
C TRP A 16 -9.65 8.19 -13.56
N GLN A 17 -10.70 9.00 -13.63
CA GLN A 17 -10.62 10.37 -14.14
C GLN A 17 -10.89 11.41 -13.06
N ILE A 18 -10.12 12.50 -13.07
CA ILE A 18 -10.44 13.73 -12.34
C ILE A 18 -10.85 14.85 -13.29
N GLN A 19 -11.69 15.75 -12.80
CA GLN A 19 -12.04 17.01 -13.45
C GLN A 19 -11.24 18.13 -12.82
N VAL A 20 -10.60 18.95 -13.65
CA VAL A 20 -9.83 20.11 -13.22
C VAL A 20 -10.77 21.31 -13.19
N ALA A 21 -11.18 21.70 -11.98
CA ALA A 21 -12.05 22.85 -11.74
C ALA A 21 -11.41 23.84 -10.75
N GLY A 22 -11.69 25.12 -10.91
CA GLY A 22 -11.19 26.17 -10.03
C GLY A 22 -9.74 26.60 -10.32
N GLU A 23 -9.07 27.11 -9.29
CA GLU A 23 -7.69 27.60 -9.39
C GLU A 23 -6.71 26.43 -9.60
N ILE A 24 -5.86 26.58 -10.62
CA ILE A 24 -5.01 25.50 -11.12
C ILE A 24 -3.77 25.38 -10.23
N ASN A 25 -3.69 24.31 -9.43
CA ASN A 25 -2.45 23.93 -8.77
C ASN A 25 -1.59 23.05 -9.69
N ALA A 26 -0.62 23.68 -10.33
CA ALA A 26 0.34 23.03 -11.23
C ALA A 26 1.02 21.80 -10.61
N ARG A 27 1.37 21.86 -9.31
CA ARG A 27 2.06 20.75 -8.61
C ARG A 27 1.12 19.57 -8.42
N SER A 28 -0.12 19.82 -8.01
CA SER A 28 -1.12 18.76 -7.83
C SER A 28 -1.45 18.06 -9.15
N LEU A 29 -1.56 18.81 -10.25
CA LEU A 29 -1.80 18.24 -11.58
C LEU A 29 -0.63 17.42 -12.10
N ALA A 30 0.60 17.86 -11.84
CA ALA A 30 1.80 17.10 -12.20
C ALA A 30 1.92 15.80 -11.37
N ASN A 31 1.53 15.85 -10.09
CA ASN A 31 1.62 14.71 -9.18
C ASN A 31 0.48 13.70 -9.35
N PHE A 32 -0.69 14.12 -9.85
CA PHE A 32 -1.87 13.26 -9.95
C PHE A 32 -1.60 11.96 -10.71
N PRO A 33 -1.03 11.97 -11.95
CA PRO A 33 -0.78 10.73 -12.68
C PRO A 33 0.10 9.76 -11.90
N MET A 34 1.12 10.25 -11.20
CA MET A 34 2.02 9.40 -10.43
C MET A 34 1.31 8.75 -9.23
N GLN A 35 0.61 9.53 -8.41
CA GLN A 35 -0.07 9.01 -7.23
C GLN A 35 -1.27 8.13 -7.56
N ALA A 36 -2.07 8.53 -8.55
CA ALA A 36 -3.29 7.81 -8.88
C ALA A 36 -3.01 6.47 -9.57
N ASN A 37 -1.99 6.39 -10.44
CA ASN A 37 -1.54 5.09 -10.97
C ASN A 37 -0.91 4.22 -9.88
N GLY A 38 -0.18 4.80 -8.92
CA GLY A 38 0.30 4.06 -7.74
C GLY A 38 -0.84 3.46 -6.92
N ALA A 39 -1.93 4.20 -6.71
CA ALA A 39 -3.12 3.71 -6.02
C ALA A 39 -3.83 2.59 -6.81
N GLU A 40 -3.89 2.67 -8.15
CA GLU A 40 -4.44 1.61 -8.99
C GLU A 40 -3.63 0.32 -8.92
N MET A 41 -2.30 0.45 -8.94
CA MET A 41 -1.39 -0.68 -8.76
C MET A 41 -1.60 -1.34 -7.40
N LEU A 42 -1.68 -0.56 -6.32
CA LEU A 42 -1.93 -1.10 -4.97
C LEU A 42 -3.28 -1.80 -4.89
N ARG A 43 -4.31 -1.28 -5.56
CA ARG A 43 -5.62 -1.94 -5.67
C ARG A 43 -5.52 -3.29 -6.37
N ILE A 44 -4.81 -3.38 -7.50
CA ILE A 44 -4.59 -4.66 -8.20
C ILE A 44 -3.83 -5.63 -7.30
N ALA A 45 -2.75 -5.18 -6.65
CA ALA A 45 -1.96 -6.01 -5.75
C ALA A 45 -2.83 -6.61 -4.62
N CYS A 46 -3.69 -5.81 -3.98
CA CYS A 46 -4.63 -6.30 -2.97
C CYS A 46 -5.61 -7.34 -3.52
N ILE A 47 -6.13 -7.14 -4.73
CA ILE A 47 -7.03 -8.12 -5.38
C ILE A 47 -6.28 -9.43 -5.62
N LEU A 48 -5.11 -9.37 -6.28
CA LEU A 48 -4.29 -10.54 -6.58
C LEU A 48 -3.90 -11.32 -5.32
N MET A 49 -3.48 -10.62 -4.27
CA MET A 49 -3.14 -11.24 -2.98
C MET A 49 -4.35 -11.95 -2.35
N THR A 50 -5.50 -11.29 -2.36
CA THR A 50 -6.74 -11.86 -1.82
C THR A 50 -7.15 -13.11 -2.62
N GLU A 51 -7.07 -13.07 -3.95
CA GLU A 51 -7.37 -14.20 -4.83
C GLU A 51 -6.38 -15.36 -4.65
N ALA A 52 -5.11 -15.06 -4.34
CA ALA A 52 -4.09 -16.05 -4.00
C ALA A 52 -4.24 -16.65 -2.58
N GLY A 53 -5.26 -16.24 -1.83
CA GLY A 53 -5.51 -16.69 -0.46
C GLY A 53 -4.56 -16.08 0.58
N ILE A 54 -3.80 -15.05 0.23
CA ILE A 54 -3.01 -14.28 1.19
C ILE A 54 -3.98 -13.41 1.99
N ARG A 55 -3.81 -13.41 3.31
CA ARG A 55 -4.63 -12.55 4.16
C ARG A 55 -4.06 -11.13 4.19
N VAL A 56 -4.73 -10.25 3.45
CA VAL A 56 -4.46 -8.81 3.46
C VAL A 56 -5.18 -8.15 4.63
N CYS A 57 -4.43 -7.49 5.51
CA CYS A 57 -4.98 -6.77 6.65
C CYS A 57 -5.40 -5.35 6.24
N ALA A 58 -4.49 -4.60 5.60
CA ALA A 58 -4.76 -3.24 5.13
C ALA A 58 -3.71 -2.76 4.10
N PRO A 59 -4.10 -1.91 3.14
CA PRO A 59 -3.15 -1.03 2.44
C PRO A 59 -2.72 0.12 3.37
N VAL A 60 -1.44 0.47 3.37
CA VAL A 60 -0.84 1.52 4.19
C VAL A 60 0.03 2.40 3.28
N HIS A 61 -0.48 3.56 2.87
CA HIS A 61 0.18 4.43 1.88
C HIS A 61 0.52 3.68 0.59
N ASP A 62 1.79 3.34 0.38
CA ASP A 62 2.34 2.60 -0.75
C ASP A 62 2.73 1.14 -0.41
N ALA A 63 2.40 0.68 0.79
CA ALA A 63 2.65 -0.67 1.27
C ALA A 63 1.35 -1.46 1.51
N VAL A 64 1.47 -2.78 1.66
CA VAL A 64 0.38 -3.68 2.06
C VAL A 64 0.80 -4.45 3.29
N LEU A 65 -0.03 -4.44 4.33
CA LEU A 65 0.12 -5.29 5.50
C LEU A 65 -0.60 -6.62 5.27
N ILE A 66 0.14 -7.72 5.42
CA ILE A 66 -0.39 -9.09 5.36
C ILE A 66 -0.14 -9.81 6.69
N GLU A 67 -0.93 -10.84 6.98
CA GLU A 67 -0.69 -11.76 8.08
C GLU A 67 -0.68 -13.21 7.58
N ALA A 68 0.15 -14.05 8.21
CA ALA A 68 0.28 -15.46 7.89
C ALA A 68 0.77 -16.26 9.11
N PRO A 69 0.51 -17.57 9.18
CA PRO A 69 1.16 -18.46 10.14
C PRO A 69 2.69 -18.36 10.03
N LEU A 70 3.39 -18.49 11.16
CA LEU A 70 4.84 -18.28 11.21
C LEU A 70 5.61 -19.26 10.31
N GLU A 71 5.09 -20.47 10.17
CA GLU A 71 5.61 -21.53 9.31
C GLU A 71 5.51 -21.22 7.81
N GLU A 72 4.57 -20.36 7.40
CA GLU A 72 4.34 -19.98 6.00
C GLU A 72 4.76 -18.53 5.71
N LEU A 73 5.13 -17.74 6.72
CA LEU A 73 5.26 -16.29 6.61
C LEU A 73 6.23 -15.85 5.52
N ASP A 74 7.41 -16.46 5.44
CA ASP A 74 8.42 -16.10 4.43
C ASP A 74 7.95 -16.43 3.01
N ASP A 75 7.28 -17.56 2.82
CA ASP A 75 6.71 -17.96 1.52
C ASP A 75 5.58 -17.00 1.11
N ARG A 76 4.73 -16.60 2.06
CA ARG A 76 3.64 -15.63 1.81
C ARG A 76 4.17 -14.24 1.48
N VAL A 77 5.26 -13.82 2.13
CA VAL A 77 5.95 -12.56 1.79
C VAL A 77 6.49 -12.61 0.37
N GLN A 78 7.19 -13.67 -0.02
CA GLN A 78 7.72 -13.82 -1.39
C GLN A 78 6.59 -13.83 -2.43
N GLN A 79 5.51 -14.56 -2.15
CA GLN A 79 4.33 -14.59 -3.01
C GLN A 79 3.71 -13.19 -3.15
N ALA A 80 3.54 -12.45 -2.05
CA ALA A 80 3.02 -11.10 -2.07
C ALA A 80 3.88 -10.14 -2.91
N GLN A 81 5.22 -10.22 -2.78
CA GLN A 81 6.14 -9.42 -3.58
C GLN A 81 6.01 -9.73 -5.09
N GLU A 82 5.81 -10.99 -5.47
CA GLU A 82 5.59 -11.35 -6.87
C GLU A 82 4.27 -10.82 -7.41
N LEU A 83 3.22 -10.80 -6.60
CA LEU A 83 1.93 -10.23 -6.99
C LEU A 83 1.99 -8.70 -7.11
N ILE A 84 2.86 -8.02 -6.36
CA ILE A 84 3.15 -6.59 -6.56
C ILE A 84 3.90 -6.39 -7.88
N ARG A 85 4.89 -7.24 -8.22
CA ARG A 85 5.55 -7.19 -9.53
C ARG A 85 4.54 -7.34 -10.66
N GLU A 86 3.65 -8.31 -10.56
CA GLU A 86 2.56 -8.50 -11.51
C GLU A 86 1.65 -7.27 -11.62
N ALA A 87 1.21 -6.71 -10.50
CA ALA A 87 0.41 -5.49 -10.50
C ALA A 87 1.14 -4.31 -11.17
N SER A 88 2.46 -4.20 -10.95
CA SER A 88 3.27 -3.14 -11.56
C SER A 88 3.41 -3.31 -13.08
N ARG A 89 3.57 -4.54 -13.59
CA ARG A 89 3.58 -4.82 -15.05
C ARG A 89 2.30 -4.35 -15.72
N GLN A 90 1.15 -4.60 -15.08
CA GLN A 90 -0.17 -4.21 -15.61
C GLN A 90 -0.36 -2.69 -15.71
N ILE A 91 0.24 -1.90 -14.81
CA ILE A 91 0.12 -0.44 -14.79
C ILE A 91 1.24 0.25 -15.58
N LEU A 92 2.46 -0.26 -15.52
CA LEU A 92 3.65 0.41 -16.05
C LEU A 92 4.09 -0.10 -17.43
N GLY A 93 3.35 -1.04 -18.03
CA GLY A 93 3.64 -1.57 -19.35
C GLY A 93 4.87 -2.47 -19.34
N ASP A 94 4.76 -3.59 -18.63
CA ASP A 94 5.80 -4.63 -18.45
C ASP A 94 7.01 -4.23 -17.58
N PHE A 95 7.01 -3.02 -17.01
CA PHE A 95 8.01 -2.64 -16.02
C PHE A 95 7.64 -3.15 -14.63
N GLU A 96 8.60 -3.78 -13.96
CA GLU A 96 8.42 -4.36 -12.63
C GLU A 96 8.99 -3.48 -11.52
N LEU A 97 8.19 -3.27 -10.48
CA LEU A 97 8.66 -2.69 -9.23
C LEU A 97 9.07 -3.79 -8.24
N THR A 98 10.18 -3.55 -7.56
CA THR A 98 10.61 -4.36 -6.43
C THR A 98 10.16 -3.70 -5.13
N THR A 99 9.88 -4.51 -4.13
CA THR A 99 9.47 -4.03 -2.80
C THR A 99 10.34 -4.68 -1.74
N ASP A 100 10.65 -3.89 -0.71
CA ASP A 100 11.20 -4.40 0.54
C ASP A 100 10.08 -4.98 1.40
N ALA A 101 10.44 -5.79 2.41
CA ALA A 101 9.49 -6.37 3.35
C ALA A 101 10.02 -6.28 4.78
N ASP A 102 9.29 -5.59 5.65
CA ASP A 102 9.54 -5.59 7.08
C ASP A 102 8.71 -6.70 7.74
N ILE A 103 9.39 -7.67 8.36
CA ILE A 103 8.76 -8.88 8.90
C ILE A 103 8.79 -8.85 10.43
N TYR A 104 7.61 -8.94 11.05
CA TYR A 104 7.43 -9.01 12.49
C TYR A 104 6.86 -10.38 12.87
N ARG A 105 7.61 -11.15 13.66
CA ARG A 105 7.20 -12.49 14.12
C ARG A 105 6.77 -12.42 15.56
N TYR A 106 5.60 -12.97 15.90
CA TYR A 106 5.19 -13.07 17.30
C TYR A 106 6.30 -13.73 18.15
N PRO A 107 6.62 -13.19 19.34
CA PRO A 107 5.94 -12.12 20.07
C PRO A 107 6.34 -10.68 19.68
N ASP A 108 7.26 -10.49 18.74
CA ASP A 108 7.68 -9.17 18.27
C ASP A 108 6.55 -8.42 17.56
N ARG A 109 6.61 -7.09 17.60
CA ARG A 109 5.58 -6.20 17.04
C ARG A 109 6.21 -5.01 16.34
N TYR A 110 5.53 -4.51 15.31
CA TYR A 110 5.88 -3.21 14.73
C TYR A 110 5.74 -2.12 15.78
N ARG A 111 6.79 -1.30 15.93
CA ARG A 111 6.82 -0.12 16.80
C ARG A 111 7.58 0.99 16.09
N ASP A 112 6.88 2.09 15.81
CA ASP A 112 7.53 3.31 15.33
C ASP A 112 8.33 3.92 16.50
N GLU A 113 9.65 3.72 16.49
CA GLU A 113 10.54 4.15 17.57
C GLU A 113 10.64 5.68 17.70
N GLU A 114 10.48 6.42 16.60
CA GLU A 114 10.64 7.88 16.59
C GLU A 114 9.37 8.63 17.01
N ARG A 115 8.20 8.15 16.59
CA ARG A 115 6.93 8.89 16.72
C ARG A 115 5.86 8.15 17.50
N GLY A 116 5.89 6.82 17.49
CA GLY A 116 4.82 5.97 18.03
C GLY A 116 5.10 5.35 19.39
N GLY A 117 6.37 5.21 19.79
CA GLY A 117 6.78 4.43 20.95
C GLY A 117 6.10 4.83 22.27
N ALA A 118 6.07 6.12 22.60
CA ALA A 118 5.47 6.59 23.85
C ALA A 118 3.96 6.37 23.92
N PHE A 119 3.25 6.53 22.80
CA PHE A 119 1.81 6.27 22.73
C PHE A 119 1.54 4.76 22.83
N TRP A 120 2.33 3.95 22.13
CA TRP A 120 2.26 2.50 22.19
C TRP A 120 2.43 1.98 23.63
N ASP A 121 3.50 2.38 24.31
CA ASP A 121 3.78 1.97 25.68
C ASP A 121 2.64 2.37 26.61
N LYS A 122 2.07 3.56 26.39
CA LYS A 122 0.93 4.03 27.17
C LYS A 122 -0.30 3.14 26.96
N VAL A 123 -0.65 2.80 25.72
CA VAL A 123 -1.76 1.91 25.41
C VAL A 123 -1.53 0.52 26.02
N MET A 124 -0.34 -0.06 25.83
CA MET A 124 -0.01 -1.37 26.38
C MET A 124 -0.08 -1.40 27.92
N SER A 125 0.33 -0.32 28.59
CA SER A 125 0.22 -0.21 30.06
C SER A 125 -1.23 -0.16 30.59
N LEU A 126 -2.21 0.12 29.72
CA LEU A 126 -3.63 0.19 30.07
C LEU A 126 -4.38 -1.10 29.75
N LEU A 127 -3.78 -2.00 28.97
CA LEU A 127 -4.37 -3.30 28.66
C LEU A 127 -4.25 -4.22 29.88
N PRO A 128 -5.30 -5.00 30.20
CA PRO A 128 -5.20 -6.04 31.20
C PRO A 128 -4.17 -7.09 30.75
N ASP A 129 -3.52 -7.71 31.73
CA ASP A 129 -2.54 -8.76 31.48
C ASP A 129 -3.23 -9.92 30.74
N PRO A 130 -2.82 -10.27 29.51
CA PRO A 130 -3.53 -11.26 28.71
C PRO A 130 -3.52 -12.68 29.30
N ASP A 131 -2.70 -12.92 30.33
CA ASP A 131 -2.58 -14.20 31.04
C ASP A 131 -3.34 -14.25 32.39
N VAL A 132 -4.22 -13.28 32.66
CA VAL A 132 -5.09 -13.30 33.84
C VAL A 132 -6.55 -13.51 33.39
N ASP A 133 -7.01 -14.76 33.53
CA ASP A 133 -8.43 -15.18 33.36
C ASP A 133 -9.40 -14.38 34.22
#